data_AF-A0AAW6CGV2-F1
#
_entry.id   AF-A0AAW6CGV2-F1
#
_cell.length_a   1.000
_cell.length_b   1.000
_cell.length_c   1.000
_cell.angle_alpha   90.00
_cell.angle_beta   90.00
_cell.angle_gamma   90.00
#
_symmetry.space_group_name_H-M   'P 1'
#
loop_
_entity.id
_entity.type
_entity.pdbx_description
1 polymer ?
#
loop_
_entity_poly.entity_id
_entity_poly.type
_entity_poly.pdbx_seq_one_letter_code
_entity_poly.pdbx_strand_id
1 'polypeptide(L)'
;MENKFASLEAESVKKADTYLSIAKKTAIVKLLAPGCIEQVDVLPKSENANVQPIPPRWQENILGKRLIMSYVLAGIYLHLIDVNGLYNSETPKFEFTARQYDIFSKTYGQLEGMKRDDNPEVRAHAAAILSDYRDFEKLLNAEIYNLLQVKNDLLSRVVMLFTAQSTPESIQNALDALHEVQTEAEAQARKSKEWLEHVRAEKGE
;
A
#
# COMPACT_ATOMS: atom_id res chain seq x y z
N MET A 1 -6.33 -23.37 16.76
CA MET A 1 -4.99 -23.09 17.30
C MET A 1 -5.08 -21.72 17.96
N GLU A 2 -4.85 -21.60 19.26
CA GLU A 2 -4.79 -20.27 19.89
C GLU A 2 -3.59 -19.52 19.32
N ASN A 3 -3.84 -18.40 18.64
CA ASN A 3 -2.78 -17.52 18.18
C ASN A 3 -2.13 -16.87 19.42
N LYS A 4 -0.90 -17.26 19.73
CA LYS A 4 -0.10 -16.59 20.77
C LYS A 4 0.36 -15.24 20.23
N PHE A 5 -0.22 -14.17 20.76
CA PHE A 5 0.15 -12.81 20.41
C PHE A 5 1.50 -12.42 21.02
N ALA A 6 2.26 -11.59 20.32
CA ALA A 6 3.42 -10.92 20.87
C ALA A 6 3.01 -10.00 22.03
N SER A 7 3.83 -9.97 23.07
CA SER A 7 3.70 -9.02 24.16
C SER A 7 4.82 -8.00 24.03
N LEU A 8 4.45 -6.73 23.89
CA LEU A 8 5.41 -5.64 23.93
C LEU A 8 5.73 -5.29 25.39
N GLU A 9 7.01 -5.26 25.72
CA GLU A 9 7.50 -4.89 27.05
C GLU A 9 8.02 -3.44 27.06
N ALA A 10 7.98 -2.79 28.22
CA ALA A 10 8.45 -1.41 28.38
C ALA A 10 9.93 -1.24 27.97
N GLU A 11 10.79 -2.21 28.29
CA GLU A 11 12.19 -2.20 27.91
C GLU A 11 12.40 -2.31 26.39
N SER A 12 11.51 -3.02 25.68
CA SER A 12 11.55 -3.07 24.21
C SER A 12 11.23 -1.70 23.61
N VAL A 13 10.28 -0.96 24.19
CA VAL A 13 9.92 0.39 23.70
C VAL A 13 11.02 1.41 23.93
N LYS A 14 11.78 1.30 25.03
CA LYS A 14 12.93 2.18 25.28
C LYS A 14 14.08 1.96 24.29
N LYS A 15 14.23 0.72 23.79
CA LYS A 15 15.27 0.34 22.83
C LYS A 15 14.85 0.54 21.37
N ALA A 16 13.56 0.78 21.13
CA ALA A 16 13.01 0.98 19.81
C ALA A 16 13.49 2.28 19.17
N ASP A 17 13.59 2.29 17.86
CA ASP A 17 13.86 3.50 17.11
C ASP A 17 12.63 4.42 17.19
N THR A 18 12.80 5.65 17.66
CA THR A 18 11.70 6.64 17.75
C THR A 18 11.56 7.49 16.49
N TYR A 19 12.54 7.43 15.59
CA TYR A 19 12.63 8.26 14.40
C TYR A 19 13.41 7.56 13.28
N LEU A 20 12.82 7.55 12.08
CA LEU A 20 13.52 7.23 10.85
C LEU A 20 13.78 8.52 10.05
N SER A 21 15.01 8.68 9.57
CA SER A 21 15.33 9.82 8.69
C SER A 21 14.50 9.79 7.42
N ILE A 22 14.20 10.96 6.85
CA ILE A 22 13.44 11.05 5.60
C ILE A 22 14.04 10.21 4.49
N ALA A 23 15.38 10.19 4.37
CA ALA A 23 16.09 9.37 3.39
C ALA A 23 15.83 7.87 3.61
N LYS A 24 15.86 7.39 4.86
CA LYS A 24 15.54 6.00 5.20
C LYS A 24 14.08 5.68 4.88
N LYS A 25 13.13 6.53 5.30
CA LYS A 25 11.70 6.35 5.02
C LYS A 25 11.45 6.25 3.52
N THR A 26 11.98 7.18 2.73
CA THR A 26 11.83 7.17 1.27
C THR A 26 12.42 5.92 0.63
N ALA A 27 13.60 5.46 1.07
CA ALA A 27 14.21 4.24 0.54
C ALA A 27 13.35 2.99 0.83
N ILE A 28 12.89 2.85 2.07
CA ILE A 28 12.03 1.73 2.49
C ILE A 28 10.69 1.76 1.76
N VAL A 29 10.07 2.94 1.65
CA VAL A 29 8.78 3.11 0.95
C VAL A 29 8.89 2.70 -0.51
N LYS A 30 9.91 3.17 -1.24
CA LYS A 30 10.12 2.79 -2.65
C LYS A 30 10.34 1.29 -2.82
N LEU A 31 11.00 0.66 -1.85
CA LEU A 31 11.25 -0.78 -1.87
C LEU A 31 9.98 -1.60 -1.60
N LEU A 32 9.14 -1.17 -0.66
CA LEU A 32 7.99 -1.95 -0.19
C LEU A 32 6.69 -1.66 -0.97
N ALA A 33 6.50 -0.43 -1.47
CA ALA A 33 5.27 -0.02 -2.16
C ALA A 33 4.84 -0.93 -3.34
N PRO A 34 5.74 -1.55 -4.13
CA PRO A 34 5.33 -2.52 -5.15
C PRO A 34 4.56 -3.73 -4.60
N GLY A 35 4.81 -4.13 -3.35
CA GLY A 35 4.06 -5.21 -2.68
C GLY A 35 2.67 -4.80 -2.19
N CYS A 36 2.36 -3.50 -2.22
CA CYS A 36 1.06 -2.94 -1.84
C CYS A 36 0.11 -2.79 -3.03
N ILE A 37 0.47 -3.26 -4.22
CA ILE A 37 -0.37 -3.20 -5.41
C ILE A 37 -0.44 -4.55 -6.07
N GLU A 38 -1.56 -4.82 -6.74
CA GLU A 38 -1.78 -6.06 -7.48
C GLU A 38 -2.42 -5.77 -8.82
N GLN A 39 -2.16 -6.67 -9.77
CA GLN A 39 -2.79 -6.64 -11.06
C GLN A 39 -4.14 -7.36 -10.96
N VAL A 40 -5.18 -6.74 -11.53
CA VAL A 40 -6.52 -7.30 -11.63
C VAL A 40 -6.85 -7.42 -13.11
N ASP A 41 -7.22 -8.62 -13.50
CA ASP A 41 -7.75 -8.87 -14.82
C ASP A 41 -9.16 -8.31 -14.92
N VAL A 42 -9.39 -7.47 -15.92
CA VAL A 42 -10.71 -6.95 -16.22
C VAL A 42 -11.40 -7.99 -17.09
N LEU A 43 -12.23 -8.84 -16.47
CA LEU A 43 -13.02 -9.78 -17.23
C LEU A 43 -14.05 -9.02 -18.07
N PRO A 44 -14.15 -9.31 -19.37
CA PRO A 44 -15.18 -8.72 -20.20
C PRO A 44 -16.58 -9.14 -19.74
N LYS A 45 -17.52 -8.20 -19.72
CA LYS A 45 -18.90 -8.40 -19.23
C LYS A 45 -19.79 -9.25 -20.14
N SER A 46 -19.25 -9.85 -21.20
CA SER A 46 -19.99 -10.47 -22.29
C SER A 46 -19.50 -11.91 -22.53
N GLU A 47 -20.41 -12.88 -22.53
CA GLU A 47 -20.15 -14.29 -22.85
C GLU A 47 -19.88 -14.54 -24.35
N ASN A 48 -19.94 -13.50 -25.20
CA ASN A 48 -19.67 -13.65 -26.62
C ASN A 48 -18.17 -13.88 -26.86
N ALA A 49 -17.83 -14.96 -27.55
CA ALA A 49 -16.46 -15.46 -27.81
C ALA A 49 -15.51 -14.51 -28.59
N ASN A 50 -15.86 -13.24 -28.75
CA ASN A 50 -15.10 -12.21 -29.46
C ASN A 50 -14.63 -11.07 -28.54
N VAL A 51 -14.67 -11.24 -27.21
CA VAL A 51 -14.27 -10.13 -26.34
C VAL A 51 -12.76 -10.00 -26.27
N GLN A 52 -12.31 -8.81 -26.61
CA GLN A 52 -10.91 -8.43 -26.72
C GLN A 52 -10.23 -8.41 -25.34
N PRO A 53 -8.91 -8.67 -25.28
CA PRO A 53 -8.16 -8.55 -24.05
C PRO A 53 -8.12 -7.09 -23.59
N ILE A 54 -8.83 -6.78 -22.51
CA ILE A 54 -8.76 -5.48 -21.85
C ILE A 54 -7.42 -5.42 -21.09
N PRO A 55 -6.63 -4.35 -21.21
CA PRO A 55 -5.38 -4.24 -20.47
C PRO A 55 -5.64 -4.36 -18.98
N PRO A 56 -4.84 -5.14 -18.26
CA PRO A 56 -5.04 -5.32 -16.84
C PRO A 56 -4.95 -3.97 -16.12
N ARG A 57 -5.73 -3.86 -15.04
CA ARG A 57 -5.73 -2.69 -14.17
C ARG A 57 -4.93 -3.02 -12.92
N TRP A 58 -4.23 -2.03 -12.38
CA TRP A 58 -3.60 -2.16 -11.08
C TRP A 58 -4.49 -1.54 -9.99
N GLN A 59 -4.59 -2.22 -8.86
CA GLN A 59 -5.27 -1.71 -7.67
C GLN A 59 -4.39 -1.86 -6.43
N GLU A 60 -4.81 -1.23 -5.33
CA GLU A 60 -4.18 -1.42 -4.03
C GLU A 60 -4.44 -2.83 -3.49
N ASN A 61 -3.38 -3.55 -3.14
CA ASN A 61 -3.43 -4.79 -2.39
C ASN A 61 -3.49 -4.46 -0.90
N ILE A 62 -4.72 -4.46 -0.35
CA ILE A 62 -4.98 -4.12 1.05
C ILE A 62 -4.23 -5.07 2.00
N LEU A 63 -4.18 -6.37 1.68
CA LEU A 63 -3.46 -7.34 2.50
C LEU A 63 -1.95 -7.03 2.48
N GLY A 64 -1.37 -6.81 1.31
CA GLY A 64 0.04 -6.46 1.14
C GLY A 64 0.44 -5.25 1.99
N LYS A 65 -0.38 -4.18 1.93
CA LYS A 65 -0.18 -3.00 2.77
C LYS A 65 -0.27 -3.30 4.26
N ARG A 66 -1.23 -4.11 4.71
CA ARG A 66 -1.35 -4.50 6.12
C ARG A 66 -0.14 -5.29 6.62
N LEU A 67 0.38 -6.21 5.80
CA LEU A 67 1.59 -6.96 6.10
C LEU A 67 2.80 -6.02 6.20
N ILE A 68 2.97 -5.12 5.23
CA ILE A 68 4.08 -4.14 5.21
C ILE A 68 4.04 -3.22 6.42
N MET A 69 2.86 -2.68 6.77
CA MET A 69 2.73 -1.81 7.93
C MET A 69 3.07 -2.53 9.24
N SER A 70 2.60 -3.77 9.40
CA SER A 70 2.95 -4.60 10.57
C SER A 70 4.45 -4.94 10.61
N TYR A 71 5.04 -5.29 9.48
CA TYR A 71 6.48 -5.52 9.34
C TYR A 71 7.31 -4.28 9.71
N VAL A 72 6.92 -3.10 9.23
CA VAL A 72 7.62 -1.86 9.54
C VAL A 72 7.55 -1.57 11.04
N LEU A 73 6.38 -1.67 11.66
CA LEU A 73 6.24 -1.44 13.10
C LEU A 73 7.03 -2.48 13.91
N ALA A 74 6.78 -3.77 13.68
CA ALA A 74 7.35 -4.85 14.48
C ALA A 74 8.85 -5.02 14.23
N GLY A 75 9.32 -4.89 12.98
CA GLY A 75 10.70 -5.15 12.60
C GLY A 75 11.58 -3.91 12.61
N ILE A 76 11.13 -2.81 11.98
CA ILE A 76 11.99 -1.64 11.79
C ILE A 76 11.99 -0.74 13.02
N TYR A 77 10.81 -0.45 13.60
CA TYR A 77 10.74 0.41 14.79
C TYR A 77 11.04 -0.38 16.07
N LEU A 78 10.37 -1.51 16.28
CA LEU A 78 10.39 -2.23 17.56
C LEU A 78 11.43 -3.37 17.64
N HIS A 79 12.12 -3.67 16.53
CA HIS A 79 13.18 -4.69 16.44
C HIS A 79 12.75 -6.09 16.95
N LEU A 80 11.48 -6.45 16.82
CA LEU A 80 10.90 -7.73 17.28
C LEU A 80 11.10 -8.87 16.27
N ILE A 81 11.44 -8.53 15.04
CA ILE A 81 11.75 -9.49 13.97
C ILE A 81 13.02 -9.06 13.24
N ASP A 82 13.72 -10.05 12.67
CA ASP A 82 14.87 -9.78 11.84
C ASP A 82 14.45 -9.13 10.50
N VAL A 83 15.09 -8.02 10.17
CA VAL A 83 14.88 -7.25 8.94
C VAL A 83 16.13 -7.16 8.07
N ASN A 84 17.18 -7.94 8.38
CA ASN A 84 18.45 -7.93 7.65
C ASN A 84 18.27 -8.19 6.15
N GLY A 85 17.30 -9.02 5.74
CA GLY A 85 16.99 -9.26 4.33
C GLY A 85 16.58 -8.00 3.54
N LEU A 86 16.12 -6.95 4.24
CA LEU A 86 15.75 -5.67 3.65
C LEU A 86 16.95 -4.73 3.42
N TYR A 87 17.95 -4.78 4.29
CA TYR A 87 19.08 -3.82 4.30
C TYR A 87 20.41 -4.40 3.81
N ASN A 88 20.65 -5.68 4.07
CA ASN A 88 21.96 -6.32 3.95
C ASN A 88 21.98 -7.41 2.86
N SER A 89 21.14 -7.26 1.84
CA SER A 89 21.06 -8.17 0.69
C SER A 89 21.31 -7.38 -0.60
N GLU A 90 22.07 -7.96 -1.54
CA GLU A 90 22.23 -7.41 -2.90
C GLU A 90 20.88 -7.20 -3.60
N THR A 91 19.93 -8.08 -3.28
CA THR A 91 18.53 -7.98 -3.69
C THR A 91 17.67 -7.92 -2.44
N PRO A 92 17.22 -6.73 -2.00
CA PRO A 92 16.39 -6.61 -0.82
C PRO A 92 15.12 -7.44 -0.94
N LYS A 93 14.78 -8.18 0.13
CA LYS A 93 13.60 -9.04 0.17
C LYS A 93 12.68 -8.66 1.33
N PHE A 94 11.39 -8.58 1.01
CA PHE A 94 10.34 -8.48 2.01
C PHE A 94 9.89 -9.89 2.40
N GLU A 95 10.13 -10.27 3.64
CA GLU A 95 9.71 -11.56 4.19
C GLU A 95 8.83 -11.33 5.43
N PHE A 96 7.51 -11.33 5.21
CA PHE A 96 6.55 -11.25 6.31
C PHE A 96 5.25 -11.96 5.93
N THR A 97 4.89 -12.97 6.72
CA THR A 97 3.75 -13.85 6.46
C THR A 97 2.48 -13.38 7.17
N ALA A 98 1.32 -13.82 6.69
CA ALA A 98 0.05 -13.62 7.39
C ALA A 98 0.06 -14.19 8.83
N ARG A 99 0.78 -15.29 9.05
CA ARG A 99 0.96 -15.84 10.40
C ARG A 99 1.76 -14.91 11.31
N GLN A 100 2.82 -14.29 10.80
CA GLN A 100 3.56 -13.28 11.58
C GLN A 100 2.71 -12.05 11.83
N TYR A 101 1.90 -11.62 10.85
CA TYR A 101 0.93 -10.54 11.07
C TYR A 101 0.00 -10.84 12.25
N ASP A 102 -0.58 -12.04 12.34
CA ASP A 102 -1.45 -12.41 13.45
C ASP A 102 -0.75 -12.33 14.80
N ILE A 103 0.52 -12.79 14.88
CA ILE A 103 1.35 -12.72 16.09
C ILE A 103 1.53 -11.27 16.54
N PHE A 104 1.83 -10.35 15.63
CA PHE A 104 2.12 -8.93 15.94
C PHE A 104 0.90 -7.99 15.82
N SER A 105 -0.29 -8.52 15.55
CA SER A 105 -1.52 -7.75 15.32
C SER A 105 -1.90 -6.81 16.48
N LYS A 106 -1.50 -7.15 17.71
CA LYS A 106 -1.78 -6.35 18.92
C LYS A 106 -0.71 -5.32 19.26
N THR A 107 0.44 -5.36 18.60
CA THR A 107 1.61 -4.53 18.94
C THR A 107 1.30 -3.04 18.84
N TYR A 108 0.58 -2.61 17.79
CA TYR A 108 0.14 -1.22 17.65
C TYR A 108 -0.74 -0.77 18.83
N GLY A 109 -1.72 -1.60 19.22
CA GLY A 109 -2.62 -1.29 20.33
C GLY A 109 -1.91 -1.27 21.69
N GLN A 110 -0.96 -2.20 21.91
CA GLN A 110 -0.09 -2.20 23.09
C GLN A 110 0.73 -0.90 23.17
N LEU A 111 1.32 -0.48 22.04
CA LEU A 111 2.10 0.76 21.98
C LEU A 111 1.24 2.01 22.23
N GLU A 112 0.01 2.06 21.69
CA GLU A 112 -0.93 3.15 22.03
C GLU A 112 -1.27 3.18 23.53
N GLY A 113 -1.42 2.01 24.15
CA GLY A 113 -1.63 1.90 25.60
C GLY A 113 -0.44 2.45 26.41
N MET A 114 0.78 2.16 25.97
CA MET A 114 2.02 2.59 26.62
C MET A 114 2.24 4.11 26.63
N LYS A 115 1.48 4.89 25.84
CA LYS A 115 1.44 6.35 26.00
C LYS A 115 0.90 6.81 27.36
N ARG A 116 0.28 5.90 28.13
CA ARG A 116 -0.25 6.13 29.48
C ARG A 116 0.53 5.38 30.56
N ASP A 117 1.67 4.79 30.21
CA ASP A 117 2.54 4.07 31.15
C ASP A 117 3.00 4.99 32.30
N ASP A 118 3.26 4.47 33.49
CA ASP A 118 3.72 5.28 34.62
C ASP A 118 5.13 5.85 34.40
N ASN A 119 5.95 5.18 33.59
CA ASN A 119 7.29 5.63 33.25
C ASN A 119 7.27 6.74 32.17
N PRO A 120 7.73 7.97 32.48
CA PRO A 120 7.75 9.08 31.52
C PRO A 120 8.54 8.80 30.24
N GLU A 121 9.62 8.03 30.33
CA GLU A 121 10.45 7.68 29.18
C GLU A 121 9.70 6.78 28.20
N VAL A 122 9.00 5.76 28.72
CA VAL A 122 8.18 4.83 27.94
C VAL A 122 7.05 5.58 27.23
N ARG A 123 6.35 6.48 27.95
CA ARG A 123 5.30 7.32 27.35
C ARG A 123 5.83 8.16 26.19
N ALA A 124 6.97 8.81 26.39
CA ALA A 124 7.59 9.68 25.39
C ALA A 124 8.02 8.88 24.14
N HIS A 125 8.66 7.72 24.34
CA HIS A 125 9.08 6.85 23.24
C HIS A 125 7.87 6.31 22.47
N ALA A 126 6.85 5.80 23.17
CA ALA A 126 5.64 5.30 22.53
C ALA A 126 4.95 6.37 21.67
N ALA A 127 4.85 7.60 22.18
CA ALA A 127 4.28 8.72 21.44
C ALA A 127 5.12 9.09 20.21
N ALA A 128 6.45 9.12 20.33
CA ALA A 128 7.36 9.45 19.24
C ALA A 128 7.30 8.39 18.13
N ILE A 129 7.38 7.10 18.46
CA ILE A 129 7.28 5.98 17.51
C ILE A 129 5.97 6.07 16.73
N LEU A 130 4.83 6.25 17.41
CA LEU A 130 3.53 6.32 16.77
C LEU A 130 3.38 7.54 15.85
N SER A 131 3.98 8.68 16.23
CA SER A 131 4.01 9.86 15.38
C SER A 131 4.80 9.59 14.10
N ASP A 132 6.03 9.08 14.24
CA ASP A 132 6.93 8.83 13.12
C ASP A 132 6.40 7.74 12.18
N TYR A 133 5.79 6.70 12.74
CA TYR A 133 5.13 5.61 12.03
C TYR A 133 3.93 6.09 11.20
N ARG A 134 3.12 7.03 11.72
CA ARG A 134 2.03 7.65 10.94
C ARG A 134 2.57 8.51 9.79
N ASP A 135 3.70 9.18 9.99
CA ASP A 135 4.35 9.91 8.89
C ASP A 135 4.92 8.97 7.83
N PHE A 136 5.47 7.83 8.23
CA PHE A 136 5.84 6.76 7.31
C PHE A 136 4.62 6.25 6.51
N GLU A 137 3.47 6.02 7.17
CA GLU A 137 2.23 5.59 6.50
C GLU A 137 1.80 6.57 5.41
N LYS A 138 1.88 7.88 5.67
CA LYS A 138 1.56 8.92 4.67
C LYS A 138 2.47 8.83 3.45
N LEU A 139 3.77 8.64 3.65
CA LEU A 139 4.74 8.48 2.56
C LEU A 139 4.46 7.21 1.76
N LEU A 140 4.15 6.09 2.44
CA LEU A 140 3.79 4.85 1.77
C LEU A 140 2.52 5.01 0.92
N ASN A 141 1.49 5.66 1.46
CA ASN A 141 0.25 5.92 0.73
C ASN A 141 0.48 6.80 -0.51
N ALA A 142 1.32 7.82 -0.39
CA ALA A 142 1.69 8.66 -1.52
C ALA A 142 2.41 7.85 -2.61
N GLU A 143 3.34 6.97 -2.23
CA GLU A 143 4.06 6.14 -3.20
C GLU A 143 3.15 5.09 -3.86
N ILE A 144 2.25 4.45 -3.10
CA ILE A 144 1.23 3.55 -3.65
C ILE A 144 0.39 4.29 -4.69
N TYR A 145 -0.09 5.50 -4.35
CA TYR A 145 -0.85 6.34 -5.28
C TYR A 145 -0.05 6.66 -6.54
N ASN A 146 1.21 7.08 -6.41
CA ASN A 146 2.08 7.38 -7.56
C ASN A 146 2.28 6.15 -8.45
N LEU A 147 2.55 4.97 -7.87
CA LEU A 147 2.69 3.73 -8.63
C LEU A 147 1.40 3.35 -9.37
N LEU A 148 0.24 3.52 -8.73
CA LEU A 148 -1.04 3.28 -9.37
C LEU A 148 -1.33 4.27 -10.50
N GLN A 149 -0.96 5.55 -10.34
CA GLN A 149 -1.10 6.55 -11.41
C GLN A 149 -0.23 6.17 -12.62
N VAL A 150 1.03 5.82 -12.41
CA VAL A 150 1.95 5.42 -13.49
C VAL A 150 1.49 4.13 -14.17
N LYS A 151 1.11 3.11 -13.39
CA LYS A 151 0.71 1.81 -13.94
C LYS A 151 -0.67 1.82 -14.61
N ASN A 152 -1.55 2.72 -14.19
CA ASN A 152 -2.88 2.88 -14.78
C ASN A 152 -2.96 4.00 -15.82
N ASP A 153 -1.84 4.63 -16.15
CA ASP A 153 -1.78 5.64 -17.22
C ASP A 153 -2.36 5.08 -18.52
N LEU A 154 -3.40 5.76 -19.03
CA LEU A 154 -4.19 5.33 -20.17
C LEU A 154 -3.31 5.16 -21.41
N LEU A 155 -2.46 6.14 -21.70
CA LEU A 155 -1.59 6.09 -22.87
C LEU A 155 -0.65 4.90 -22.80
N SER A 156 -0.05 4.64 -21.64
CA SER A 156 0.81 3.48 -21.41
C SER A 156 0.07 2.14 -21.59
N ARG A 157 -1.15 2.02 -21.05
CA ARG A 157 -1.98 0.81 -21.20
C ARG A 157 -2.42 0.57 -22.66
N VAL A 158 -2.60 1.64 -23.41
CA VAL A 158 -3.01 1.62 -24.81
C VAL A 158 -1.85 1.28 -25.73
N VAL A 159 -0.66 1.81 -25.45
CA VAL A 159 0.58 1.38 -26.13
C VAL A 159 0.80 -0.12 -25.90
N MET A 160 0.52 -0.66 -24.71
CA MET A 160 0.59 -2.11 -24.48
C MET A 160 -0.35 -2.90 -25.40
N LEU A 161 -1.59 -2.44 -25.64
CA LEU A 161 -2.50 -3.06 -26.62
C LEU A 161 -1.93 -3.04 -28.03
N PHE A 162 -1.41 -1.90 -28.47
CA PHE A 162 -0.81 -1.75 -29.80
C PHE A 162 0.40 -2.67 -29.99
N THR A 163 1.22 -2.88 -28.95
CA THR A 163 2.37 -3.80 -29.02
C THR A 163 1.99 -5.28 -28.94
N ALA A 164 0.84 -5.60 -28.35
CA ALA A 164 0.39 -6.98 -28.18
C ALA A 164 -0.31 -7.55 -29.42
N GLN A 165 -0.83 -6.70 -30.32
CA GLN A 165 -1.51 -7.14 -31.53
C GLN A 165 -1.14 -6.26 -32.73
N SER A 166 -0.34 -6.79 -33.65
CA SER A 166 0.20 -6.08 -34.81
C SER A 166 -0.64 -6.26 -36.09
N THR A 167 -1.98 -6.19 -36.02
CA THR A 167 -2.86 -6.22 -37.22
C THR A 167 -3.74 -4.96 -37.31
N PRO A 168 -4.22 -4.59 -38.51
CA PRO A 168 -5.13 -3.46 -38.69
C PRO A 168 -6.44 -3.60 -37.88
N GLU A 169 -6.99 -4.81 -37.74
CA GLU A 169 -8.13 -5.07 -36.86
C GLU A 169 -7.79 -4.78 -35.40
N SER A 170 -6.56 -5.04 -34.97
CA SER A 170 -6.14 -4.79 -33.59
C SER A 170 -6.01 -3.30 -33.25
N ILE A 171 -5.74 -2.47 -34.25
CA ILE A 171 -5.73 -1.00 -34.10
C ILE A 171 -7.14 -0.47 -33.84
N GLN A 172 -8.13 -0.94 -34.60
CA GLN A 172 -9.54 -0.55 -34.41
C GLN A 172 -10.06 -1.01 -33.05
N ASN A 173 -9.70 -2.23 -32.68
CA ASN A 173 -9.98 -2.84 -31.38
C ASN A 173 -9.37 -2.06 -30.21
N ALA A 174 -8.11 -1.61 -30.34
CA ALA A 174 -7.45 -0.77 -29.34
C ALA A 174 -8.12 0.62 -29.22
N LEU A 175 -8.66 1.19 -30.30
CA LEU A 175 -9.43 2.43 -30.29
C LEU A 175 -10.78 2.29 -29.58
N ASP A 176 -11.44 1.14 -29.69
CA ASP A 176 -12.69 0.87 -28.99
C ASP A 176 -12.46 0.66 -27.47
N ALA A 177 -11.41 -0.10 -27.11
CA ALA A 177 -10.99 -0.26 -25.72
C ALA A 177 -10.55 1.09 -25.10
N LEU A 178 -9.90 1.96 -25.89
CA LEU A 178 -9.57 3.33 -25.52
C LEU A 178 -10.81 4.14 -25.14
N HIS A 179 -11.87 4.07 -25.96
CA HIS A 179 -13.13 4.74 -25.69
C HIS A 179 -13.78 4.23 -24.40
N GLU A 180 -13.79 2.92 -24.15
CA GLU A 180 -14.31 2.37 -22.90
C GLU A 180 -13.51 2.86 -21.68
N VAL A 181 -12.18 2.81 -21.75
CA VAL A 181 -11.33 3.24 -20.62
C VAL A 181 -11.44 4.75 -20.39
N GLN A 182 -11.58 5.56 -21.46
CA GLN A 182 -11.85 7.00 -21.34
C GLN A 182 -13.19 7.24 -20.61
N THR A 183 -14.23 6.50 -21.00
CA THR A 183 -15.56 6.63 -20.40
C THR A 183 -15.54 6.21 -18.92
N GLU A 184 -14.81 5.15 -18.57
CA GLU A 184 -14.59 4.75 -17.18
C GLU A 184 -13.81 5.79 -16.38
N ALA A 185 -12.76 6.38 -16.96
CA ALA A 185 -11.96 7.43 -16.32
C ALA A 185 -12.78 8.69 -16.06
N GLU A 186 -13.61 9.12 -17.03
CA GLU A 186 -14.54 10.24 -16.88
C GLU A 186 -15.61 9.96 -15.82
N ALA A 187 -16.16 8.73 -15.80
CA ALA A 187 -17.10 8.30 -14.77
C ALA A 187 -16.45 8.27 -13.36
N GLN A 188 -15.19 7.85 -13.26
CA GLN A 188 -14.46 7.77 -11.99
C GLN A 188 -14.05 9.16 -11.49
N ALA A 189 -13.67 10.07 -12.38
CA ALA A 189 -13.43 11.48 -12.08
C ALA A 189 -14.71 12.19 -11.62
N ARG A 190 -15.83 11.91 -12.30
CA ARG A 190 -17.15 12.45 -11.95
C ARG A 190 -17.62 11.95 -10.58
N LYS A 191 -17.53 10.64 -10.29
CA LYS A 191 -17.85 10.08 -8.97
C LYS A 191 -16.98 10.66 -7.86
N SER A 192 -15.68 10.86 -8.12
CA SER A 192 -14.78 11.50 -7.14
C SER A 192 -15.17 12.95 -6.86
N LYS A 193 -15.62 13.69 -7.89
CA LYS A 193 -16.10 15.06 -7.76
C LYS A 193 -17.42 15.14 -6.99
N GLU A 194 -18.39 14.28 -7.33
CA GLU A 194 -19.67 14.18 -6.63
C GLU A 194 -19.49 13.80 -5.16
N TRP A 195 -18.57 12.88 -4.84
CA TRP A 195 -18.22 12.53 -3.46
C TRP A 195 -17.58 13.69 -2.69
N LEU A 196 -16.68 14.45 -3.32
CA LEU A 196 -16.07 15.64 -2.69
C LEU A 196 -17.09 16.73 -2.42
N GLU A 197 -18.06 16.94 -3.32
CA GLU A 197 -19.17 17.88 -3.15
C GLU A 197 -20.08 17.44 -2.01
N HIS A 198 -20.39 16.15 -1.91
CA HIS A 198 -21.19 15.59 -0.80
C HIS A 198 -20.47 15.73 0.56
N VAL A 199 -19.16 15.46 0.62
CA VAL A 199 -18.37 15.60 1.85
C VAL A 199 -18.23 17.08 2.28
N ARG A 200 -18.18 18.02 1.33
CA ARG A 200 -18.20 19.46 1.63
C ARG A 200 -19.56 19.91 2.15
N ALA A 201 -20.65 19.46 1.54
CA ALA A 201 -22.01 19.75 1.99
C ALA A 201 -22.30 19.21 3.40
N GLU A 202 -21.77 18.03 3.76
CA GLU A 202 -21.92 17.45 5.10
C GLU A 202 -21.08 18.14 6.18
N LYS A 203 -19.98 18.81 5.81
CA LYS A 203 -19.09 19.51 6.74
C LYS A 203 -19.43 20.98 6.97
N GLY A 204 -20.45 21.51 6.28
CA GLY A 204 -20.94 22.88 6.51
C GLY A 204 -19.91 23.97 6.20
N GLU A 205 -19.26 23.88 5.03
CA GLU A 205 -18.64 25.03 4.35
C GLU A 205 -19.53 25.51 3.20
#